data_AF-A0A7D5PCR7-F1
#
_entry.id   AF-A0A7D5PCR7-F1
#
_cell.length_a   1.000
_cell.length_b   1.000
_cell.length_c   1.000
_cell.angle_alpha   90.00
_cell.angle_beta   90.00
_cell.angle_gamma   90.00
#
_symmetry.space_group_name_H-M   'P 1'
#
loop_
_entity.id
_entity.type
_entity.pdbx_description
1 polymer ?
#
loop_
_entity_poly.entity_id
_entity_poly.type
_entity_poly.pdbx_seq_one_letter_code
_entity_poly.pdbx_strand_id
1 'polypeptide(L)'
;MADDHALARLEPLALVAVGGFAGAALRYALALALPGTFPWGTLAVNGLGSFALGVVLYERHFADALSAETRLVVGTGFLSSFTTYSTFAVETTRLAGSAGPELAASGPTLAAANVAANYAVGIAGVLCGRWLARWVS
;
A
#
# COMPACT_ATOMS: atom_id res chain seq x y z
N MET A 1 28.62 13.87 22.03
CA MET A 1 28.69 14.64 20.75
C MET A 1 28.81 13.75 19.50
N ALA A 2 29.50 12.61 19.52
CA ALA A 2 29.43 11.63 18.42
C ALA A 2 28.15 10.76 18.49
N ASP A 3 27.73 10.39 19.70
CA ASP A 3 26.57 9.51 19.92
C ASP A 3 25.22 10.17 19.59
N ASP A 4 25.07 11.48 19.83
CA ASP A 4 23.86 12.22 19.46
C ASP A 4 23.60 12.20 17.95
N HIS A 5 24.68 12.26 17.13
CA HIS A 5 24.58 12.16 15.68
C HIS A 5 24.34 10.73 15.17
N ALA A 6 24.71 9.72 15.96
CA ALA A 6 24.44 8.33 15.62
C ALA A 6 22.98 7.98 15.93
N LEU A 7 22.50 8.33 17.12
CA LEU A 7 21.11 8.11 17.54
C LEU A 7 20.13 8.89 16.65
N ALA A 8 20.41 10.15 16.33
CA ALA A 8 19.58 10.94 15.41
C ALA A 8 19.51 10.35 13.99
N ARG A 9 20.49 9.52 13.57
CA ARG A 9 20.47 8.81 12.29
C ARG A 9 19.80 7.44 12.37
N LEU A 10 19.88 6.78 13.52
CA LEU A 10 19.31 5.46 13.75
C LEU A 10 17.81 5.50 14.05
N GLU A 11 17.34 6.56 14.72
CA GLU A 11 15.93 6.71 15.07
C GLU A 11 15.00 6.68 13.84
N PRO A 12 15.21 7.48 12.77
CA PRO A 12 14.37 7.39 11.57
C PRO A 12 14.40 6.00 10.92
N LEU A 13 15.55 5.33 10.93
CA LEU A 13 15.68 3.97 10.39
C LEU A 13 14.88 2.96 11.20
N ALA A 14 14.93 3.05 12.53
CA ALA A 14 14.16 2.19 13.42
C ALA A 14 12.66 2.40 13.24
N LEU A 15 12.22 3.66 13.11
CA LEU A 15 10.83 4.01 12.86
C LEU A 15 10.32 3.43 11.52
N VAL A 16 11.09 3.57 10.44
CA VAL A 16 10.78 2.96 9.15
C VAL A 16 10.77 1.44 9.23
N ALA A 17 11.73 0.83 9.94
CA ALA A 17 11.82 -0.62 10.09
C ALA A 17 10.62 -1.22 10.84
N VAL A 18 10.19 -0.58 11.94
CA VAL A 18 9.02 -1.02 12.72
C VAL A 18 7.75 -0.91 11.88
N GLY A 19 7.54 0.23 11.21
CA GLY A 19 6.41 0.40 10.30
C GLY A 19 6.43 -0.63 9.17
N GLY A 20 7.58 -0.80 8.52
CA GLY A 20 7.77 -1.71 7.40
C GLY A 20 7.52 -3.17 7.76
N PHE A 21 8.01 -3.62 8.92
CA PHE A 21 7.72 -4.95 9.45
C PHE A 21 6.21 -5.18 9.62
N ALA A 22 5.52 -4.26 10.30
CA ALA A 22 4.09 -4.36 10.51
C ALA A 22 3.30 -4.33 9.19
N GLY A 23 3.67 -3.45 8.26
CA GLY A 23 3.04 -3.35 6.95
C GLY A 23 3.19 -4.61 6.10
N ALA A 24 4.41 -5.16 6.03
CA ALA A 24 4.68 -6.40 5.31
C ALA A 24 3.95 -7.61 5.93
N ALA A 25 3.93 -7.71 7.26
CA ALA A 25 3.24 -8.78 7.97
C ALA A 25 1.73 -8.73 7.72
N LEU A 26 1.11 -7.55 7.81
CA LEU A 26 -0.33 -7.40 7.56
C LEU A 26 -0.68 -7.65 6.09
N ARG A 27 0.14 -7.18 5.15
CA ARG A 27 -0.03 -7.50 3.73
C ARG A 27 -0.03 -9.00 3.49
N TYR A 28 0.91 -9.72 4.09
CA TYR A 28 0.98 -11.18 4.00
C TYR A 28 -0.27 -11.85 4.59
N ALA A 29 -0.70 -11.42 5.78
CA ALA A 29 -1.92 -11.94 6.41
C ALA A 29 -3.17 -11.73 5.55
N LEU A 30 -3.33 -10.55 4.92
CA LEU A 30 -4.45 -10.27 4.02
C LEU A 30 -4.40 -11.13 2.74
N ALA A 31 -3.21 -11.39 2.20
CA ALA A 31 -3.05 -12.28 1.07
C ALA A 31 -3.49 -13.73 1.40
N LEU A 32 -3.24 -14.19 2.64
CA LEU A 32 -3.72 -15.50 3.10
C LEU A 32 -5.24 -15.51 3.36
N ALA A 33 -5.80 -14.41 3.87
CA ALA A 33 -7.22 -14.31 4.19
C ALA A 33 -8.14 -14.16 2.96
N LEU A 34 -7.59 -13.67 1.83
CA LEU A 34 -8.33 -13.42 0.59
C LEU A 34 -7.78 -14.25 -0.58
N PRO A 35 -7.88 -15.59 -0.54
CA PRO A 35 -7.41 -16.45 -1.62
C PRO A 35 -8.32 -16.33 -2.85
N GLY A 36 -7.77 -16.63 -4.03
CA GLY A 36 -8.55 -16.72 -5.26
C GLY A 36 -7.71 -16.63 -6.51
N THR A 37 -8.33 -16.93 -7.67
CA THR A 37 -7.70 -16.78 -8.99
C THR A 37 -7.45 -15.30 -9.30
N PHE A 38 -8.37 -14.43 -8.91
CA PHE A 38 -8.18 -12.98 -8.96
C PHE A 38 -7.45 -12.50 -7.69
N PRO A 39 -6.48 -11.59 -7.79
CA PRO A 39 -5.63 -11.17 -6.66
C PRO A 39 -6.33 -10.18 -5.72
N TRP A 40 -7.39 -10.66 -5.05
CA TRP A 40 -8.19 -9.87 -4.11
C TRP A 40 -7.35 -9.33 -2.95
N GLY A 41 -6.41 -10.13 -2.43
CA GLY A 41 -5.47 -9.69 -1.39
C GLY A 41 -4.67 -8.46 -1.82
N THR A 42 -4.03 -8.50 -3.00
CA THR A 42 -3.25 -7.37 -3.53
C THR A 42 -4.11 -6.15 -3.81
N LEU A 43 -5.29 -6.32 -4.40
CA LEU A 43 -6.22 -5.22 -4.63
C LEU A 43 -6.64 -4.55 -3.31
N ALA A 44 -6.94 -5.35 -2.27
CA ALA A 44 -7.35 -4.84 -0.96
C ALA A 44 -6.23 -4.04 -0.29
N VAL A 45 -5.01 -4.58 -0.22
CA VAL A 45 -3.89 -3.87 0.43
C VAL A 45 -3.51 -2.58 -0.31
N ASN A 46 -3.51 -2.60 -1.65
CA ASN A 46 -3.22 -1.41 -2.46
C ASN A 46 -4.32 -0.35 -2.33
N GLY A 47 -5.59 -0.75 -2.34
CA GLY A 47 -6.72 0.15 -2.17
C GLY A 47 -6.76 0.79 -0.77
N LEU A 48 -6.71 -0.04 0.28
CA LEU A 48 -6.71 0.43 1.67
C LEU A 48 -5.49 1.28 1.98
N GLY A 49 -4.31 0.88 1.49
CA GLY A 49 -3.08 1.64 1.65
C GLY A 49 -3.11 2.98 0.91
N SER A 50 -3.68 3.04 -0.30
CA SER A 50 -3.86 4.29 -1.04
C SER A 50 -4.81 5.25 -0.32
N PHE A 51 -5.90 4.73 0.26
CA PHE A 51 -6.81 5.51 1.08
C PHE A 51 -6.11 6.08 2.32
N ALA A 52 -5.45 5.23 3.10
CA ALA A 52 -4.73 5.66 4.29
C ALA A 52 -3.61 6.66 3.96
N LEU A 53 -2.88 6.44 2.86
CA LEU A 53 -1.86 7.38 2.39
C LEU A 53 -2.48 8.72 1.99
N GLY A 54 -3.65 8.73 1.35
CA GLY A 54 -4.41 9.94 1.07
C GLY A 54 -4.71 10.73 2.35
N VAL A 55 -5.18 10.07 3.42
CA VAL A 55 -5.41 10.73 4.71
C VAL A 55 -4.11 11.34 5.25
N VAL A 56 -3.04 10.56 5.33
CA VAL A 56 -1.74 10.99 5.90
C VAL A 56 -1.12 12.14 5.10
N LEU A 57 -1.20 12.12 3.78
CA LEU A 57 -0.64 13.15 2.91
C LEU A 57 -1.41 14.48 3.04
N TYR A 58 -2.74 14.42 3.02
CA TYR A 58 -3.57 15.62 2.98
C TYR A 58 -3.85 16.21 4.36
N GLU A 59 -3.75 15.42 5.43
CA GLU A 59 -3.79 15.92 6.80
C GLU A 59 -2.72 17.02 7.03
N ARG A 60 -1.53 16.88 6.44
CA ARG A 60 -0.46 17.91 6.47
C ARG A 60 -0.92 19.27 5.97
N HIS A 61 -1.83 19.26 5.01
CA HIS A 61 -2.27 20.47 4.34
C HIS A 61 -3.42 21.16 5.10
N PHE A 62 -4.19 20.42 5.89
CA PHE A 62 -5.39 20.94 6.53
C PHE A 62 -5.22 21.22 8.03
N ALA A 63 -4.60 20.32 8.80
CA ALA A 63 -4.40 20.49 10.25
C ALA A 63 -2.93 20.51 10.68
N ASP A 64 -2.06 19.78 9.99
CA ASP A 64 -0.65 19.54 10.40
C ASP A 64 -0.51 19.05 11.86
N ALA A 65 -1.44 18.22 12.30
CA ALA A 65 -1.46 17.54 13.58
C ALA A 65 -0.51 16.34 13.66
N LEU A 66 -0.16 15.70 12.54
CA LEU A 66 0.77 14.55 12.54
C LEU A 66 2.24 14.99 12.58
N SER A 67 2.98 14.45 13.55
CA SER A 67 4.43 14.67 13.69
C SER A 67 5.23 14.07 12.52
N ALA A 68 6.45 14.54 12.32
CA ALA A 68 7.35 14.04 11.27
C ALA A 68 7.65 12.54 11.44
N GLU A 69 7.85 12.10 12.69
CA GLU A 69 8.10 10.72 13.07
C GLU A 69 6.89 9.84 12.72
N THR A 70 5.68 10.33 13.00
CA THR A 70 4.44 9.59 12.68
C THR A 70 4.29 9.42 11.17
N ARG A 71 4.56 10.48 10.39
CA ARG A 71 4.56 10.40 8.92
C ARG A 71 5.62 9.42 8.40
N LEU A 72 6.76 9.34 9.07
CA LEU A 72 7.84 8.43 8.71
C LEU A 72 7.46 6.96 8.99
N VAL A 73 6.97 6.65 10.19
CA VAL A 73 6.53 5.28 10.57
C VAL A 73 5.38 4.83 9.68
N VAL A 74 4.34 5.68 9.53
CA VAL A 74 3.12 5.29 8.84
C VAL A 74 3.28 5.36 7.32
N GLY A 75 3.76 6.48 6.79
CA GLY A 75 3.92 6.67 5.35
C GLY A 75 5.06 5.84 4.77
N THR A 76 6.29 6.15 5.19
CA THR A 76 7.49 5.52 4.63
C THR A 76 7.69 4.09 5.13
N GLY A 77 7.39 3.78 6.38
CA GLY A 77 7.48 2.42 6.92
C GLY A 77 6.29 1.55 6.50
N PHE A 78 5.16 1.75 7.17
CA PHE A 78 4.00 0.87 7.09
C PHE A 78 3.35 0.84 5.71
N LEU A 79 2.90 1.98 5.20
CA LEU A 79 2.13 2.04 3.95
C LEU A 79 2.95 1.63 2.73
N SER A 80 4.25 1.95 2.69
CA SER A 80 5.13 1.50 1.61
C SER A 80 5.31 -0.02 1.57
N SER A 81 5.31 -0.68 2.73
CA SER A 81 5.50 -2.13 2.85
C SER A 81 4.17 -2.91 2.84
N PHE A 82 3.08 -2.24 3.23
CA PHE A 82 1.71 -2.76 3.20
C PHE A 82 1.15 -2.78 1.78
N THR A 83 1.46 -1.78 0.96
CA THR A 83 1.14 -1.78 -0.48
C THR A 83 2.22 -2.52 -1.28
N THR A 84 1.90 -2.98 -2.50
CA THR A 84 2.88 -3.68 -3.35
C THR A 84 2.56 -3.53 -4.84
N TYR A 85 3.48 -2.92 -5.58
CA TYR A 85 3.41 -2.87 -7.04
C TYR A 85 3.99 -4.12 -7.69
N SER A 86 5.08 -4.67 -7.13
CA SER A 86 5.77 -5.83 -7.71
C SER A 86 4.91 -7.08 -7.69
N THR A 87 4.18 -7.34 -6.60
CA THR A 87 3.24 -8.46 -6.51
C THR A 87 2.09 -8.27 -7.51
N PHE A 88 1.50 -7.07 -7.57
CA PHE A 88 0.48 -6.71 -8.56
C PHE A 88 0.94 -6.99 -10.00
N ALA A 89 2.18 -6.61 -10.35
CA ALA A 89 2.72 -6.81 -11.69
C ALA A 89 2.87 -8.31 -12.02
N VAL A 90 3.42 -9.10 -11.09
CA VAL A 90 3.57 -10.56 -11.26
C VAL A 90 2.22 -11.27 -11.35
N GLU A 91 1.24 -10.88 -10.55
CA GLU A 91 -0.11 -11.47 -10.60
C GLU A 91 -0.82 -11.11 -11.91
N THR A 92 -0.66 -9.88 -12.39
CA THR A 92 -1.21 -9.45 -13.67
C THR A 92 -0.63 -10.23 -14.85
N THR A 93 0.70 -10.45 -14.87
CA THR A 93 1.33 -11.25 -15.94
C THR A 93 0.91 -12.72 -15.87
N ARG A 94 0.73 -13.27 -14.66
CA ARG A 94 0.18 -14.62 -14.45
C ARG A 94 -1.24 -14.74 -14.99
N LEU A 95 -2.11 -13.78 -14.65
CA LEU A 95 -3.47 -13.72 -15.18
C LEU A 95 -3.48 -13.65 -16.71
N ALA A 96 -2.57 -12.90 -17.33
CA ALA A 96 -2.49 -12.75 -18.78
C ALA A 96 -2.12 -14.04 -19.55
N GLY A 97 -1.90 -15.16 -18.86
CA GLY A 97 -1.70 -16.48 -19.47
C GLY A 97 -0.30 -17.09 -19.24
N SER A 98 0.59 -16.42 -18.49
CA SER A 98 1.90 -17.01 -18.15
C SER A 98 1.81 -18.14 -17.11
N ALA A 99 0.62 -18.43 -16.58
CA ALA A 99 0.37 -19.49 -15.60
C ALA A 99 -0.08 -20.85 -16.20
N GLY A 100 -0.29 -20.95 -17.52
CA GLY A 100 -0.67 -22.22 -18.19
C GLY A 100 -1.91 -22.12 -19.10
N PRO A 101 -2.22 -23.18 -19.86
CA PRO A 101 -3.27 -23.18 -20.89
C PRO A 101 -4.70 -23.02 -20.34
N GLU A 102 -4.93 -23.33 -19.06
CA GLU A 102 -6.26 -23.26 -18.42
C GLU A 102 -6.82 -21.83 -18.34
N LEU A 103 -5.95 -20.80 -18.27
CA LEU A 103 -6.34 -19.40 -18.25
C LEU A 103 -6.31 -18.73 -19.64
N ALA A 104 -5.96 -19.44 -20.70
CA ALA A 104 -5.62 -18.81 -22.00
C ALA A 104 -6.78 -18.02 -22.64
N ALA A 105 -8.03 -18.44 -22.42
CA ALA A 105 -9.20 -17.77 -23.02
C ALA A 105 -9.67 -16.53 -22.25
N SER A 106 -9.60 -16.54 -20.91
CA SER A 106 -10.07 -15.45 -20.03
C SER A 106 -8.94 -14.59 -19.46
N GLY A 107 -7.69 -15.01 -19.64
CA GLY A 107 -6.51 -14.44 -19.01
C GLY A 107 -6.27 -12.96 -19.32
N PRO A 108 -6.27 -12.55 -20.60
CA PRO A 108 -6.10 -11.13 -20.96
C PRO A 108 -7.18 -10.23 -20.34
N THR A 109 -8.42 -10.69 -20.29
CA THR A 109 -9.54 -9.94 -19.68
C THR A 109 -9.36 -9.79 -18.17
N LEU A 110 -8.96 -10.86 -17.47
CA LEU A 110 -8.71 -10.82 -16.02
C LEU A 110 -7.50 -9.93 -15.68
N ALA A 111 -6.44 -9.99 -16.50
CA ALA A 111 -5.29 -9.11 -16.36
C ALA A 111 -5.69 -7.64 -16.52
N ALA A 112 -6.43 -7.31 -17.58
CA ALA A 112 -6.95 -5.96 -17.81
C ALA A 112 -7.87 -5.49 -16.67
N ALA A 113 -8.73 -6.38 -16.15
CA ALA A 113 -9.58 -6.10 -15.00
C ALA A 113 -8.75 -5.82 -13.73
N ASN A 114 -7.67 -6.56 -13.49
CA ASN A 114 -6.79 -6.34 -12.35
C ASN A 114 -6.08 -4.97 -12.40
N VAL A 115 -5.59 -4.59 -13.58
CA VAL A 115 -4.99 -3.27 -13.81
C VAL A 115 -6.02 -2.18 -13.57
N ALA A 116 -7.19 -2.27 -14.23
CA ALA A 116 -8.25 -1.27 -14.09
C ALA A 116 -8.72 -1.13 -12.64
N ALA A 117 -8.93 -2.26 -11.94
CA ALA A 117 -9.35 -2.27 -10.55
C ALA A 117 -8.32 -1.62 -9.61
N ASN A 118 -7.03 -1.97 -9.72
CA ASN A 118 -6.00 -1.39 -8.87
C ASN A 118 -5.87 0.13 -9.05
N TYR A 119 -5.88 0.61 -10.30
CA TYR A 119 -5.84 2.05 -10.54
C TYR A 119 -7.11 2.77 -10.10
N ALA A 120 -8.29 2.24 -10.43
CA ALA A 120 -9.56 2.85 -10.06
C ALA A 120 -9.73 2.92 -8.54
N VAL A 121 -9.52 1.79 -7.84
CA VAL A 121 -9.63 1.72 -6.38
C VAL A 121 -8.53 2.52 -5.70
N GLY A 122 -7.29 2.50 -6.21
CA GLY A 122 -6.20 3.28 -5.66
C GLY A 122 -6.45 4.79 -5.75
N ILE A 123 -6.83 5.29 -6.94
CA ILE A 123 -7.16 6.70 -7.15
C ILE A 123 -8.37 7.11 -6.31
N ALA A 124 -9.45 6.33 -6.35
CA ALA A 124 -10.64 6.59 -5.53
C ALA A 124 -10.29 6.60 -4.04
N GLY A 125 -9.45 5.67 -3.59
CA GLY A 125 -8.93 5.61 -2.22
C GLY A 125 -8.24 6.91 -1.82
N VAL A 126 -7.28 7.40 -2.61
CA VAL A 126 -6.59 8.67 -2.33
C VAL A 126 -7.58 9.84 -2.27
N LEU A 127 -8.54 9.92 -3.20
CA LEU A 127 -9.54 10.99 -3.22
C LEU A 127 -10.47 10.95 -2.00
N CYS A 128 -10.90 9.75 -1.59
CA CYS A 128 -11.68 9.54 -0.38
C CYS A 128 -10.87 9.89 0.88
N GLY A 129 -9.60 9.50 0.93
CA GLY A 129 -8.69 9.84 2.03
C GLY A 129 -8.49 11.35 2.15
N ARG A 130 -8.31 12.04 1.02
CA ARG A 130 -8.27 13.51 0.97
C ARG A 130 -9.55 14.13 1.49
N TRP A 131 -10.70 13.61 1.05
CA TRP A 131 -12.00 14.11 1.50
C TRP A 131 -12.11 13.97 3.02
N LEU A 132 -11.81 12.78 3.57
CA LEU A 132 -11.85 12.54 5.01
C LEU A 132 -10.89 13.46 5.78
N ALA A 133 -9.67 13.64 5.30
CA ALA A 133 -8.69 14.53 5.94
C ALA A 133 -9.23 15.96 6.09
N ARG A 134 -10.00 16.46 5.12
CA ARG A 134 -10.64 17.79 5.19
C ARG A 134 -11.74 17.93 6.24
N TRP A 135 -12.38 16.83 6.64
CA TRP A 135 -13.47 16.85 7.62
C TRP A 135 -12.96 16.70 9.05
N VAL A 136 -11.84 16.00 9.22
CA VAL A 136 -11.26 15.70 10.53
C VAL A 136 -10.20 16.74 10.95
N SER A 137 -9.70 17.52 9.98
CA SER A 137 -8.82 18.68 10.19
C SER A 137 -9.62 19.96 10.29
#